data_AF-A0A256ZS12-F1
#
_entry.id   AF-A0A256ZS12-F1
#
_cell.length_a   1.000
_cell.length_b   1.000
_cell.length_c   1.000
_cell.angle_alpha   90.00
_cell.angle_beta   90.00
_cell.angle_gamma   90.00
#
_symmetry.space_group_name_H-M   'P 1'
#
loop_
_entity.id
_entity.type
_entity.pdbx_description
1 polymer ?
#
loop_
_entity_poly.entity_id
_entity_poly.type
_entity_poly.pdbx_seq_one_letter_code
_entity_poly.pdbx_strand_id
1 'polypeptide(L)' 'MVVEGRIVRVAGPAVIAKNMTGSQMYELVKVGEEKLVGEIIKIEGDRAII' A
#
# COMPACT_ATOMS: atom_id res chain seq x y z
N MET A 1 -2.00 -6.25 -13.92
CA MET A 1 -1.16 -7.15 -13.11
C MET A 1 -1.47 -6.82 -11.66
N VAL A 2 -1.68 -7.82 -10.80
CA VAL A 2 -1.97 -7.58 -9.38
C VAL A 2 -0.63 -7.37 -8.68
N VAL A 3 -0.42 -6.20 -8.08
CA VAL A 3 0.76 -5.92 -7.26
C VAL A 3 0.46 -6.38 -5.84
N GLU A 4 1.30 -7.25 -5.29
CA GLU A 4 1.17 -7.75 -3.92
C GLU A 4 2.34 -7.21 -3.07
N GLY A 5 2.00 -6.30 -2.16
CA GLY A 5 2.95 -5.71 -1.23
C GLY A 5 2.99 -6.42 0.12
N ARG A 6 4.02 -6.10 0.90
CA ARG A 6 4.11 -6.52 2.30
C ARG A 6 4.08 -5.32 3.22
N ILE A 7 3.17 -5.32 4.19
CA ILE A 7 3.13 -4.31 5.25
C ILE A 7 4.45 -4.37 6.04
N VAL A 8 5.12 -3.22 6.15
CA VAL A 8 6.37 -3.07 6.91
C VAL A 8 6.19 -2.22 8.16
N ARG A 9 5.20 -1.32 8.17
CA ARG A 9 4.89 -0.46 9.31
C ARG A 9 3.44 -0.02 9.26
N VAL A 10 2.83 0.10 10.43
CA VAL A 10 1.52 0.72 10.63
C VAL A 10 1.69 1.85 11.65
N ALA A 11 1.20 3.05 11.33
CA ALA A 11 1.28 4.24 12.18
C ALA A 11 -0.09 4.92 12.23
N GLY A 12 -0.95 4.46 13.14
CA GLY A 12 -2.36 4.87 13.18
C GLY A 12 -3.08 4.41 11.91
N PRO A 13 -3.74 5.31 11.17
CA PRO A 13 -4.41 4.95 9.91
C PRO A 13 -3.43 4.75 8.75
N ALA A 14 -2.20 5.27 8.84
CA ALA A 14 -1.23 5.20 7.75
C ALA A 14 -0.49 3.86 7.74
N VAL A 15 -0.46 3.21 6.58
CA VAL A 15 0.20 1.92 6.36
C VAL A 15 1.31 2.07 5.34
N ILE A 16 2.50 1.57 5.67
CA ILE A 16 3.63 1.53 4.74
C ILE A 16 3.79 0.09 4.25
N ALA A 17 3.72 -0.09 2.93
CA ALA A 17 3.96 -1.36 2.27
C ALA A 17 5.21 -1.29 1.38
N LYS A 18 6.00 -2.38 1.34
CA LYS A 18 7.12 -2.57 0.40
C LYS A 18 6.73 -3.52 -0.72
N ASN A 19 7.57 -3.63 -1.76
CA ASN A 19 7.30 -4.40 -2.98
C ASN A 19 6.08 -3.88 -3.75
N MET A 20 5.86 -2.57 -3.74
CA MET A 20 4.74 -1.89 -4.39
C MET A 20 5.11 -1.33 -5.77
N THR A 21 6.18 -1.84 -6.38
CA THR A 21 6.59 -1.43 -7.73
C THR A 21 5.50 -1.77 -8.75
N GLY A 22 5.04 -0.76 -9.49
CA GLY A 22 3.94 -0.89 -10.45
C GLY A 22 2.59 -0.39 -9.92
N SER A 23 2.47 -0.13 -8.62
CA SER A 23 1.33 0.60 -8.07
C SER A 23 1.38 2.09 -8.42
N GLN A 24 0.23 2.74 -8.40
CA GLN A 24 0.08 4.15 -8.77
C GLN A 24 -0.54 4.98 -7.64
N MET A 25 -0.27 6.28 -7.67
CA MET A 25 -0.95 7.25 -6.80
C MET A 25 -2.46 7.22 -7.07
N TYR A 26 -3.26 7.38 -6.01
CA TYR A 26 -4.73 7.34 -6.03
C TYR A 26 -5.33 5.98 -6.40
N GLU A 27 -4.52 4.92 -6.41
CA GLU A 27 -5.00 3.55 -6.62
C GLU A 27 -5.64 3.01 -5.34
N LEU A 28 -6.80 2.37 -5.48
CA LEU A 28 -7.47 1.67 -4.38
C LEU A 28 -6.83 0.29 -4.16
N VAL A 29 -6.53 -0.02 -2.90
CA VAL A 29 -5.90 -1.27 -2.51
C VAL A 29 -6.68 -1.95 -1.38
N LYS A 30 -6.36 -3.24 -1.17
CA LYS A 30 -6.86 -4.03 -0.04
C LYS A 30 -5.71 -4.29 0.91
N VAL A 31 -5.87 -3.93 2.18
CA VAL A 31 -4.83 -3.97 3.20
C VAL A 31 -5.17 -5.02 4.26
N GLY A 32 -4.21 -5.88 4.56
CA GLY A 32 -4.32 -6.90 5.61
C GLY A 32 -5.23 -8.07 5.27
N GLU A 33 -5.38 -8.99 6.22
CA GLU A 33 -6.18 -10.21 6.07
C GLU A 33 -7.67 -9.91 5.90
N GLU A 34 -8.16 -8.87 6.58
CA GLU A 34 -9.54 -8.39 6.49
C GLU A 34 -9.85 -7.64 5.19
N LYS A 35 -8.84 -7.40 4.34
CA LYS A 35 -8.97 -6.71 3.05
C LYS A 35 -9.61 -5.32 3.18
N LEU A 36 -9.18 -4.57 4.18
CA LEU A 36 -9.63 -3.19 4.39
C LEU A 36 -9.30 -2.35 3.16
N VAL A 37 -10.24 -1.51 2.73
CA VAL A 37 -10.04 -0.64 1.57
C VAL A 37 -9.16 0.54 1.99
N GLY A 38 -8.11 0.80 1.22
CA GLY A 38 -7.25 1.97 1.37
C GLY A 38 -6.92 2.59 0.02
N GLU A 39 -6.29 3.77 0.04
CA GLU A 39 -5.89 4.51 -1.15
C GLU A 39 -4.39 4.81 -1.08
N ILE A 40 -3.65 4.61 -2.17
CA ILE A 40 -2.23 4.98 -2.20
C ILE A 40 -2.12 6.51 -2.28
N ILE A 41 -1.62 7.10 -1.20
CA ILE A 41 -1.45 8.56 -1.06
C ILE A 41 0.00 9.01 -1.26
N LYS A 42 0.98 8.09 -1.30
CA LYS A 42 2.38 8.40 -1.61
C LYS A 42 3.11 7.18 -2.14
N ILE A 43 4.04 7.39 -3.09
CA ILE A 43 4.97 6.37 -3.58
C ILE A 43 6.40 6.87 -3.41
N GLU A 44 7.25 6.04 -2.81
CA GLU A 44 8.68 6.29 -2.62
C GLU A 44 9.48 5.05 -3.04
N GLY A 45 9.95 5.03 -4.28
CA GLY A 45 10.69 3.89 -4.82
C GLY A 45 9.83 2.62 -4.90
N ASP A 46 10.18 1.59 -4.13
CA ASP A 46 9.45 0.32 -4.03
C ASP A 46 8.39 0.31 -2.92
N ARG A 47 8.18 1.45 -2.24
CA ARG A 47 7.24 1.60 -1.14
C ARG A 47 6.01 2.41 -1.52
N ALA A 48 4.87 2.02 -0.99
CA ALA A 48 3.65 2.80 -1.02
C ALA A 48 3.21 3.13 0.42
N ILE A 49 2.70 4.34 0.60
CA ILE A 49 1.98 4.75 1.80
C ILE A 49 0.51 4.80 1.43
N ILE A 50 -0.27 4.08 2.23
CA ILE A 50 -1.71 3.89 2.12
C ILE A 50 -2.36 4.53 3.34
#